data_AF-A0A3D5EHE6-F1
#
_entry.id   AF-A0A3D5EHE6-F1
#
_cell.length_a   1.000
_cell.length_b   1.000
_cell.length_c   1.000
_cell.angle_alpha   90.00
_cell.angle_beta   90.00
_cell.angle_gamma   90.00
#
_symmetry.space_group_name_H-M   'P 1'
#
loop_
_entity.id
_entity.type
_entity.pdbx_description
1 polymer ?
#
loop_
_entity_poly.entity_id
_entity_poly.type
_entity_poly.pdbx_seq_one_letter_code
_entity_poly.pdbx_strand_id
1 'polypeptide(L)'
;MSDNSPVGLDLEQQLDNVLAFITQPDKGSAPNKSTQSVENVLNKALYYLKNEQPPLAAKWMRLAAMAGNHRAQFYMGLFFIKGQGVPHSVFHGAVWLSLASSQGYEPATAALDDLRKHISTRRLHDAQSYAATLYEQIHQQQFAHLIPRDPDAS
;
A
#
# COMPACT_ATOMS: atom_id res chain seq x y z
N MET A 1 2.05 33.70 -10.46
CA MET A 1 1.32 32.82 -9.53
C MET A 1 2.10 31.53 -9.46
N SER A 2 2.68 31.23 -8.30
CA SER A 2 3.66 30.16 -8.11
C SER A 2 3.00 28.80 -8.26
N ASP A 3 3.24 28.15 -9.41
CA ASP A 3 2.94 26.74 -9.62
C ASP A 3 3.93 25.92 -8.77
N ASN A 4 3.63 25.80 -7.47
CA ASN A 4 4.32 24.88 -6.57
C ASN A 4 3.79 23.46 -6.83
N SER A 5 3.94 23.01 -8.08
CA SER A 5 3.82 21.61 -8.43
C SER A 5 5.08 20.94 -7.91
N PRO A 6 4.99 19.94 -7.01
CA PRO A 6 6.16 19.20 -6.56
C PRO A 6 6.82 18.59 -7.80
N VAL A 7 8.01 19.09 -8.10
CA VAL A 7 8.89 18.62 -9.18
C VAL A 7 9.07 17.10 -9.03
N GLY A 8 9.18 16.35 -10.12
CA GLY A 8 9.24 14.87 -10.12
C GLY A 8 10.20 14.24 -9.11
N LEU A 9 11.26 14.96 -8.69
CA LEU A 9 12.18 14.55 -7.62
C LEU A 9 11.49 14.33 -6.25
N ASP A 10 10.52 15.17 -5.89
CA ASP A 10 9.82 15.05 -4.60
C ASP A 10 8.87 13.85 -4.61
N LEU A 11 8.32 13.53 -5.79
CA LEU A 11 7.56 12.31 -5.99
C LEU A 11 8.48 11.12 -5.84
N GLU A 12 9.62 11.05 -6.53
CA GLU A 12 10.59 9.95 -6.42
C GLU A 12 11.09 9.71 -5.00
N GLN A 13 11.28 10.76 -4.19
CA GLN A 13 11.62 10.58 -2.77
C GLN A 13 10.42 10.13 -1.93
N GLN A 14 9.21 10.62 -2.20
CA GLN A 14 8.00 10.11 -1.56
C GLN A 14 7.74 8.64 -1.92
N LEU A 15 8.00 8.28 -3.18
CA LEU A 15 7.98 6.93 -3.71
C LEU A 15 8.96 6.07 -2.94
N ASP A 16 10.25 6.43 -2.90
CA ASP A 16 11.27 5.69 -2.16
C ASP A 16 10.95 5.55 -0.68
N ASN A 17 10.45 6.61 -0.02
CA ASN A 17 10.05 6.55 1.39
C ASN A 17 8.89 5.58 1.64
N VAL A 18 7.87 5.60 0.78
CA VAL A 18 6.73 4.70 0.91
C VAL A 18 7.10 3.29 0.47
N LEU A 19 7.91 3.13 -0.57
CA LEU A 19 8.48 1.85 -0.97
C LEU A 19 9.32 1.25 0.14
N ALA A 20 10.26 1.98 0.75
CA ALA A 20 11.05 1.51 1.87
C ALA A 20 10.16 1.17 3.07
N PHE A 21 9.12 1.98 3.33
CA PHE A 21 8.14 1.67 4.36
C PHE A 21 7.36 0.38 4.06
N ILE A 22 7.10 0.03 2.80
CA ILE A 22 6.34 -1.17 2.44
C ILE A 22 7.25 -2.40 2.32
N THR A 23 8.41 -2.23 1.70
CA THR A 23 9.33 -3.31 1.30
C THR A 23 10.27 -3.75 2.41
N GLN A 24 10.26 -3.14 3.59
CA GLN A 24 11.00 -3.66 4.75
C GLN A 24 10.18 -4.77 5.46
N PRO A 25 10.44 -6.06 5.18
CA PRO A 25 9.98 -7.12 6.06
C PRO A 25 10.71 -6.95 7.40
N ASP A 26 9.95 -6.87 8.49
CA ASP A 26 10.53 -7.09 9.81
C ASP A 26 11.18 -8.48 9.78
N LYS A 27 12.50 -8.56 10.02
CA LYS A 27 13.35 -9.75 9.81
C LYS A 27 13.00 -10.98 10.67
N GLY A 28 11.81 -11.03 11.29
CA GLY A 28 11.42 -12.05 12.25
C GLY A 28 10.19 -12.90 11.91
N SER A 29 9.51 -12.72 10.78
CA SER A 29 8.29 -13.53 10.51
C SER A 29 8.06 -13.77 9.02
N ALA A 30 8.62 -14.86 8.51
CA ALA A 30 8.18 -15.43 7.23
C ALA A 30 6.77 -16.01 7.41
N PRO A 31 5.74 -15.54 6.66
CA PRO A 31 4.44 -16.18 6.72
C PRO A 31 4.48 -17.48 5.90
N ASN A 32 4.50 -18.61 6.62
CA ASN A 32 4.32 -19.93 6.06
C ASN A 32 2.84 -20.10 5.65
N LYS A 33 2.64 -20.38 4.37
CA LYS A 33 1.45 -20.90 3.66
C LYS A 33 0.04 -20.42 4.04
N SER A 34 -0.65 -20.05 2.97
CA SER A 34 -2.10 -20.12 2.77
C SER A 34 -2.94 -19.01 3.40
N THR A 35 -3.87 -18.52 2.58
CA THR A 35 -4.94 -17.52 2.75
C THR A 35 -5.50 -17.31 4.18
N GLN A 36 -5.43 -18.32 5.04
CA GLN A 36 -5.75 -18.25 6.47
C GLN A 36 -4.89 -17.23 7.24
N SER A 37 -3.60 -17.09 6.90
CA SER A 37 -2.73 -16.12 7.59
C SER A 37 -3.06 -14.66 7.25
N VAL A 38 -3.50 -14.36 6.02
CA VAL A 38 -3.80 -12.97 5.61
C VAL A 38 -5.09 -12.47 6.22
N GLU A 39 -6.11 -13.33 6.33
CA GLU A 39 -7.35 -13.02 7.04
C GLU A 39 -7.11 -12.88 8.54
N ASN A 40 -6.24 -13.71 9.13
CA ASN A 40 -5.84 -13.57 10.54
C ASN A 40 -5.09 -12.25 10.79
N VAL A 41 -4.21 -11.86 9.88
CA VAL A 41 -3.47 -10.58 9.94
C VAL A 41 -4.42 -9.39 9.79
N LEU A 42 -5.39 -9.46 8.87
CA LEU A 42 -6.43 -8.45 8.70
C LEU A 42 -7.31 -8.32 9.95
N ASN A 43 -7.77 -9.44 10.52
CA ASN A 43 -8.56 -9.45 11.74
C ASN A 43 -7.80 -8.82 12.90
N LYS A 44 -6.49 -9.08 13.00
CA LYS A 44 -5.61 -8.48 13.99
C LYS A 44 -5.45 -6.97 13.76
N ALA A 45 -5.34 -6.52 12.52
CA ALA A 45 -5.31 -5.09 12.19
C ALA A 45 -6.60 -4.38 12.62
N LEU A 46 -7.75 -4.98 12.33
CA LEU A 46 -9.07 -4.45 12.74
C LEU A 46 -9.23 -4.46 14.26
N TYR A 47 -8.69 -5.46 14.96
CA TYR A 47 -8.66 -5.49 16.42
C TYR A 47 -7.89 -4.30 17.00
N TYR A 48 -6.68 -4.02 16.50
CA TYR A 48 -5.92 -2.85 16.98
C TYR A 48 -6.57 -1.52 16.60
N LEU A 49 -7.24 -1.45 15.45
CA LEU A 49 -8.01 -0.28 15.05
C LEU A 49 -9.16 -0.01 16.03
N LYS A 50 -9.87 -1.06 16.44
CA LYS A 50 -10.95 -0.96 17.44
C LYS A 50 -10.44 -0.56 18.82
N ASN A 51 -9.23 -0.99 19.19
CA ASN A 51 -8.60 -0.65 20.46
C ASN A 51 -7.81 0.67 20.41
N GLU A 52 -8.11 1.54 19.44
CA GLU A 52 -7.52 2.88 19.33
C GLU A 52 -5.99 2.87 19.20
N GLN A 53 -5.44 1.80 18.61
CA GLN A 53 -4.01 1.64 18.33
C GLN A 53 -3.75 1.73 16.81
N PRO A 54 -3.95 2.90 16.18
CA PRO A 54 -3.78 3.06 14.75
C PRO A 54 -2.36 2.73 14.23
N PRO A 55 -1.23 3.01 14.91
CA PRO A 55 0.10 2.65 14.38
C PRO A 55 0.31 1.13 14.33
N LEU A 56 -0.21 0.38 15.30
CA LEU A 56 -0.17 -1.09 15.28
C LEU A 56 -1.10 -1.63 14.21
N ALA A 57 -2.33 -1.08 14.10
CA ALA A 57 -3.26 -1.45 13.05
C ALA A 57 -2.66 -1.26 11.65
N ALA A 58 -2.00 -0.12 11.39
CA ALA A 58 -1.33 0.17 10.13
C ALA A 58 -0.23 -0.85 9.80
N LYS A 59 0.58 -1.27 10.80
CA LYS A 59 1.59 -2.32 10.60
C LYS A 59 0.97 -3.64 10.15
N TRP A 60 -0.07 -4.11 10.83
CA TRP A 60 -0.75 -5.36 10.46
C TRP A 60 -1.51 -5.23 9.13
N MET A 61 -2.12 -4.07 8.87
CA MET A 61 -2.81 -3.79 7.62
C MET A 61 -1.84 -3.80 6.43
N ARG A 62 -0.63 -3.25 6.60
CA ARG A 62 0.46 -3.30 5.61
C ARG A 62 0.83 -4.74 5.26
N LEU A 63 0.98 -5.61 6.26
CA LEU A 63 1.29 -7.03 6.04
C LEU A 63 0.20 -7.73 5.23
N ALA A 64 -1.07 -7.50 5.54
CA ALA A 64 -2.18 -8.04 4.74
C ALA A 64 -2.22 -7.44 3.32
N ALA A 65 -1.92 -6.15 3.16
CA ALA A 65 -1.91 -5.47 1.88
C ALA A 65 -0.79 -5.97 0.95
N MET A 66 0.39 -6.24 1.52
CA MET A 66 1.54 -6.86 0.85
C MET A 66 1.30 -8.32 0.47
N ALA A 67 0.34 -8.99 1.11
CA ALA A 67 -0.04 -10.34 0.73
C ALA A 67 -1.09 -10.37 -0.40
N GLY A 68 -1.39 -9.22 -1.01
CA GLY A 68 -2.36 -9.08 -2.10
C GLY A 68 -3.82 -8.98 -1.63
N ASN A 69 -4.08 -8.66 -0.35
CA ASN A 69 -5.45 -8.49 0.12
C ASN A 69 -6.00 -7.11 -0.25
N HIS A 70 -6.91 -7.06 -1.22
CA HIS A 70 -7.56 -5.83 -1.68
C HIS A 70 -8.29 -5.05 -0.57
N ARG A 71 -8.86 -5.72 0.44
CA ARG A 71 -9.49 -5.02 1.58
C ARG A 71 -8.45 -4.30 2.43
N ALA A 72 -7.31 -4.94 2.69
CA ALA A 72 -6.23 -4.34 3.45
C ALA A 72 -5.59 -3.15 2.71
N GLN A 73 -5.42 -3.26 1.39
CA GLN A 73 -4.96 -2.16 0.55
C GLN A 73 -5.93 -0.98 0.59
N PHE A 74 -7.24 -1.24 0.53
CA PHE A 74 -8.25 -0.20 0.72
C PHE A 74 -8.13 0.51 2.07
N TYR A 75 -8.00 -0.24 3.17
CA TYR A 75 -7.82 0.35 4.50
C TYR A 75 -6.50 1.12 4.63
N MET A 76 -5.42 0.67 4.00
CA MET A 76 -4.17 1.45 3.93
C MET A 76 -4.38 2.78 3.22
N GLY A 77 -5.12 2.77 2.11
CA GLY A 77 -5.53 4.00 1.43
C GLY A 77 -6.24 4.97 2.37
N LEU A 78 -7.21 4.47 3.15
CA LEU A 78 -7.90 5.27 4.16
C LEU A 78 -6.98 5.74 5.30
N PHE A 79 -6.03 4.92 5.75
CA PHE A 79 -5.08 5.31 6.79
C PHE A 79 -4.17 6.45 6.33
N PHE A 80 -3.70 6.43 5.09
CA PHE A 80 -2.96 7.55 4.51
C PHE A 80 -3.83 8.80 4.36
N ILE A 81 -5.07 8.67 3.89
CA ILE A 81 -5.99 9.83 3.76
C ILE A 81 -6.36 10.40 5.13
N LYS A 82 -6.45 9.58 6.18
CA LYS A 82 -6.80 10.03 7.52
C LYS A 82 -5.59 10.35 8.41
N GLY A 83 -4.38 9.98 7.99
CA GLY A 83 -3.19 10.05 8.85
C GLY A 83 -3.26 9.14 10.07
N GLN A 84 -3.94 7.99 9.98
CA GLN A 84 -4.13 7.07 11.11
C GLN A 84 -2.97 6.08 11.20
N GLY A 85 -2.00 6.35 12.08
CA GLY A 85 -0.87 5.46 12.32
C GLY A 85 0.19 5.48 11.22
N VAL A 86 -0.03 6.27 10.18
CA VAL A 86 0.87 6.57 9.07
C VAL A 86 0.83 8.08 8.80
N PRO A 87 1.86 8.67 8.18
CA PRO A 87 1.83 10.08 7.80
C PRO A 87 0.66 10.35 6.85
N HIS A 88 -0.07 11.44 7.11
CA HIS A 88 -1.19 11.86 6.27
C HIS A 88 -0.70 12.18 4.85
N SER A 89 -1.23 11.48 3.85
CA SER A 89 -0.90 11.73 2.46
C SER A 89 -2.02 11.26 1.53
N VAL A 90 -2.74 12.22 0.96
CA VAL A 90 -3.82 11.97 0.00
C VAL A 90 -3.30 11.25 -1.25
N PHE A 91 -2.09 11.57 -1.71
CA PHE A 91 -1.46 10.94 -2.86
C PHE A 91 -1.24 9.43 -2.62
N HIS A 92 -0.56 9.05 -1.55
CA HIS A 92 -0.36 7.64 -1.21
C HIS A 92 -1.68 6.91 -0.93
N GLY A 93 -2.64 7.62 -0.34
CA GLY A 93 -4.01 7.15 -0.21
C GLY A 93 -4.62 6.70 -1.54
N ALA A 94 -4.55 7.58 -2.55
CA ALA A 94 -5.04 7.31 -3.90
C ALA A 94 -4.33 6.13 -4.56
N VAL A 95 -3.03 5.96 -4.31
CA VAL A 95 -2.22 4.85 -4.85
C VAL A 95 -2.76 3.50 -4.35
N TRP A 96 -2.91 3.37 -3.03
CA TRP A 96 -3.42 2.15 -2.41
C TRP A 96 -4.86 1.84 -2.79
N LEU A 97 -5.71 2.87 -2.89
CA LEU A 97 -7.08 2.69 -3.38
C LEU A 97 -7.09 2.26 -4.85
N SER A 98 -6.21 2.82 -5.70
CA SER A 98 -6.06 2.43 -7.11
C SER A 98 -5.65 0.97 -7.24
N LEU A 99 -4.74 0.51 -6.38
CA LEU A 99 -4.31 -0.88 -6.31
C LEU A 99 -5.47 -1.84 -5.97
N ALA A 100 -6.27 -1.49 -4.96
CA ALA A 100 -7.43 -2.27 -4.55
C ALA A 100 -8.53 -2.25 -5.64
N SER A 101 -8.75 -1.10 -6.29
CA SER A 101 -9.67 -0.96 -7.41
C SER A 101 -9.23 -1.77 -8.63
N SER A 102 -7.92 -1.86 -8.90
CA SER A 102 -7.35 -2.67 -10.00
C SER A 102 -7.65 -4.17 -9.81
N GLN A 103 -7.76 -4.62 -8.56
CA GLN A 103 -8.20 -5.98 -8.21
C GLN A 103 -9.72 -6.17 -8.19
N GLY A 104 -10.49 -5.17 -8.64
CA GLY A 104 -11.95 -5.23 -8.70
C GLY A 104 -12.68 -4.94 -7.39
N TYR A 105 -12.02 -4.31 -6.41
CA TYR A 105 -12.68 -3.95 -5.15
C TYR A 105 -13.51 -2.66 -5.30
N GLU A 106 -14.81 -2.81 -5.53
CA GLU A 106 -15.76 -1.70 -5.73
C GLU A 106 -15.70 -0.57 -4.67
N PRO A 107 -15.54 -0.85 -3.36
CA PRO A 107 -15.44 0.22 -2.37
C PRO A 107 -14.22 1.11 -2.56
N ALA A 108 -13.11 0.57 -3.09
CA ALA A 108 -11.96 1.38 -3.43
C ALA A 108 -12.21 2.26 -4.65
N THR A 109 -12.92 1.74 -5.65
CA THR A 109 -13.33 2.53 -6.83
C THR A 109 -14.21 3.71 -6.40
N ALA A 110 -15.19 3.48 -5.52
CA ALA A 110 -16.03 4.55 -4.99
C ALA A 110 -15.22 5.59 -4.19
N ALA A 111 -14.27 5.14 -3.37
CA ALA A 111 -13.40 6.05 -2.62
C ALA A 111 -12.47 6.86 -3.53
N LEU A 112 -11.98 6.28 -4.64
CA LEU A 112 -11.21 7.02 -5.64
C LEU A 112 -12.04 8.06 -6.36
N ASP A 113 -13.29 7.75 -6.71
CA ASP A 113 -14.18 8.70 -7.38
C ASP A 113 -14.50 9.88 -6.46
N ASP A 114 -14.68 9.63 -5.17
CA ASP A 114 -14.80 10.69 -4.18
C ASP A 114 -13.52 11.50 -4.05
N LEU A 115 -12.37 10.83 -3.94
CA LEU A 115 -11.07 11.48 -3.83
C LEU A 115 -10.77 12.36 -5.04
N ARG A 116 -11.16 11.93 -6.25
CA ARG A 116 -11.02 12.67 -7.51
C ARG A 116 -11.70 14.05 -7.47
N LYS A 117 -12.70 14.25 -6.61
CA LYS A 117 -13.34 15.57 -6.42
C LYS A 117 -12.46 16.54 -5.63
N HIS A 118 -11.52 16.01 -4.85
CA HIS A 118 -10.65 16.76 -3.94
C HIS A 118 -9.19 16.81 -4.40
N ILE A 119 -8.74 15.87 -5.23
CA ILE A 119 -7.39 15.82 -5.79
C ILE A 119 -7.40 16.17 -7.29
N SER A 120 -6.38 16.88 -7.77
CA SER A 120 -6.24 17.21 -9.18
C SER A 120 -6.10 15.95 -10.06
N THR A 121 -6.73 15.96 -11.24
CA THR A 121 -6.70 14.85 -12.21
C THR A 121 -5.29 14.35 -12.52
N ARG A 122 -4.32 15.27 -12.66
CA ARG A 122 -2.92 14.94 -12.91
C ARG A 122 -2.35 14.08 -11.78
N ARG A 123 -2.48 14.52 -10.53
CA ARG A 123 -2.01 13.79 -9.34
C ARG A 123 -2.68 12.43 -9.18
N LEU A 124 -3.95 12.31 -9.54
CA LEU A 124 -4.65 11.02 -9.53
C LEU A 124 -4.10 10.09 -10.60
N HIS A 125 -3.81 10.60 -11.80
CA HIS A 125 -3.17 9.84 -12.86
C HIS A 125 -1.77 9.38 -12.46
N ASP A 126 -0.98 10.26 -11.85
CA ASP A 126 0.35 9.93 -11.29
C ASP A 126 0.23 8.83 -10.21
N ALA A 127 -0.77 8.93 -9.33
CA ALA A 127 -1.04 7.92 -8.30
C ALA A 127 -1.45 6.56 -8.89
N GLN A 128 -2.23 6.56 -9.97
CA GLN A 128 -2.62 5.33 -10.68
C GLN A 128 -1.42 4.66 -11.35
N SER A 129 -0.58 5.44 -12.05
CA SER A 129 0.68 4.94 -12.61
C SER A 129 1.56 4.33 -11.52
N TYR A 130 1.67 4.99 -10.37
CA TYR A 130 2.44 4.45 -9.26
C TYR A 130 1.82 3.20 -8.65
N ALA A 131 0.49 3.11 -8.57
CA ALA A 131 -0.19 1.91 -8.09
C ALA A 131 0.14 0.69 -8.96
N ALA A 132 0.28 0.86 -10.27
CA ALA A 132 0.72 -0.21 -11.16
C ALA A 132 2.14 -0.70 -10.83
N THR A 133 3.10 0.22 -10.63
CA THR A 133 4.46 -0.15 -10.21
C THR A 133 4.47 -0.84 -8.85
N LEU A 134 3.69 -0.35 -7.89
CA LEU A 134 3.56 -0.95 -6.56
C LEU A 134 2.99 -2.37 -6.65
N TYR A 135 1.99 -2.59 -7.51
CA TYR A 135 1.41 -3.90 -7.77
C TYR A 135 2.49 -4.89 -8.23
N GLU A 136 3.23 -4.52 -9.27
CA GLU A 136 4.31 -5.36 -9.80
C GLU A 136 5.34 -5.69 -8.72
N GLN A 137 5.75 -4.71 -7.92
CA GLN A 137 6.73 -4.94 -6.85
C GLN A 137 6.24 -5.84 -5.73
N ILE A 138 5.00 -5.64 -5.26
CA ILE A 138 4.40 -6.49 -4.22
C ILE A 138 4.35 -7.94 -4.72
N HIS A 139 3.94 -8.14 -5.97
CA HIS A 139 3.94 -9.45 -6.60
C HIS A 139 5.36 -10.00 -6.72
N GLN A 140 6.33 -9.23 -7.21
CA GLN A 140 7.73 -9.63 -7.29
C GLN A 140 8.31 -10.02 -5.92
N GLN A 141 7.97 -9.33 -4.82
CA GLN A 141 8.41 -9.69 -3.47
C GLN A 141 7.80 -11.02 -2.99
N GLN A 142 6.52 -11.28 -3.30
CA GLN A 142 5.90 -12.57 -3.04
C GLN A 142 6.55 -13.71 -3.85
N PHE A 143 7.03 -13.42 -5.07
CA PHE A 143 7.72 -14.38 -5.94
C PHE A 143 9.25 -14.39 -5.80
N ALA A 144 9.85 -13.43 -5.09
CA ALA A 144 11.30 -13.36 -4.90
C ALA A 144 11.82 -14.52 -4.07
N HIS A 145 10.97 -15.11 -3.20
CA HIS A 145 11.31 -16.35 -2.51
C HIS A 145 11.29 -17.57 -3.46
N LEU A 146 10.59 -17.48 -4.60
CA LEU A 146 10.35 -18.59 -5.54
C LEU A 146 11.38 -18.62 -6.68
N ILE A 147 12.19 -17.58 -6.82
CA ILE A 147 13.39 -17.65 -7.65
C ILE A 147 14.47 -18.33 -6.81
N PRO A 148 14.87 -19.58 -7.11
CA PRO A 148 16.08 -20.13 -6.52
C PRO A 148 17.21 -19.17 -6.94
N ARG A 149 17.82 -18.51 -5.96
CA ARG A 149 19.13 -17.91 -6.17
C ARG A 149 20.07 -19.10 -6.34
N ASP A 150 20.22 -19.60 -7.56
CA ASP A 150 21.27 -20.55 -7.87
C ASP A 150 22.59 -19.94 -7.37
N PRO A 151 23.29 -20.60 -6.43
CA PRO A 151 24.59 -20.12 -5.95
C PRO A 151 25.72 -20.45 -6.93
N ASP A 152 25.42 -20.82 -8.18
CA ASP A 152 26.42 -21.27 -9.15
C ASP A 152 26.41 -20.38 -10.41
N ALA A 153 27.05 -19.22 -10.28
CA ALA A 153 27.75 -18.59 -11.39
C ALA A 153 29.19 -18.40 -10.91
N SER A 154 29.91 -19.53 -10.91
CA SER A 154 31.37 -19.58 -10.74
C SER A 154 32.08 -18.99 -11.96
#